data_AF-A0A1H5M4F2-F1
#
_entry.id   AF-A0A1H5M4F2-F1
#
_cell.length_a   1.000
_cell.length_b   1.000
_cell.length_c   1.000
_cell.angle_alpha   90.00
_cell.angle_beta   90.00
_cell.angle_gamma   90.00
#
_symmetry.space_group_name_H-M   'P 1'
#
loop_
_entity.id
_entity.type
_entity.pdbx_description
1 polymer ?
#
loop_
_entity_poly.entity_id
_entity_poly.type
_entity_poly.pdbx_seq_one_letter_code
_entity_poly.pdbx_strand_id
1 'polypeptide(L)'
;MCIFNINLSQPSNRPQIVSYSEFVYFDRCSMEMTIKKRKQYIQALQNNKLLKGLPEYRLQNILNDLEEETWTKHTCRVDRQKSLFHFYFILSGRLKVYKVDKDTGREFTLFILTKNDVFDVLCLLEQTEHPVYYETLDKVGLLCAPMGKMRQWVQENPEINRNMLPYLGQQLKTMEEYASNVTLIDISTRLAKLILTHINSESKKLELINDLSNEELANLIGSTRAVVNRHLQDFKNDGILSLGRQKVEIKNLQLLLERANISSQKKPNTAADDLTEK
;
A
#
# COMPACT_ATOMS: atom_id res chain seq x y z
N MET A 1 -24.15 -24.31 -47.45
CA MET A 1 -25.08 -24.70 -46.36
C MET A 1 -24.30 -24.62 -45.06
N CYS A 2 -24.58 -23.80 -44.07
CA CYS A 2 -25.72 -22.93 -43.80
C CYS A 2 -25.25 -21.52 -43.41
N ILE A 3 -26.05 -20.56 -43.84
CA ILE A 3 -26.00 -19.14 -43.57
C ILE A 3 -26.58 -18.91 -42.18
N PHE A 4 -25.96 -18.06 -41.35
CA PHE A 4 -26.74 -17.10 -40.57
C PHE A 4 -26.02 -15.75 -40.54
N ASN A 5 -26.72 -14.81 -41.15
CA ASN A 5 -26.41 -13.41 -41.32
C ASN A 5 -27.19 -12.69 -40.23
N ILE A 6 -26.53 -12.01 -39.29
CA ILE A 6 -27.14 -10.93 -38.52
C ILE A 6 -26.11 -9.81 -38.43
N ASN A 7 -26.38 -8.76 -39.19
CA ASN A 7 -25.74 -7.47 -39.12
C ASN A 7 -26.75 -6.55 -38.43
N LEU A 8 -26.37 -5.78 -37.41
CA LEU A 8 -26.97 -4.48 -37.01
C LEU A 8 -26.22 -3.85 -35.82
N SER A 9 -25.46 -2.79 -36.14
CA SER A 9 -25.41 -1.46 -35.50
C SER A 9 -24.93 -1.23 -34.04
N GLN A 10 -23.78 -0.53 -33.96
CA GLN A 10 -23.44 0.64 -33.08
C GLN A 10 -23.02 0.39 -31.61
N PRO A 11 -22.23 1.31 -30.99
CA PRO A 11 -20.88 1.00 -30.51
C PRO A 11 -20.82 0.78 -28.99
N SER A 12 -20.23 -0.33 -28.54
CA SER A 12 -19.94 -0.56 -27.13
C SER A 12 -18.45 -0.31 -26.86
N ASN A 13 -18.17 0.76 -26.13
CA ASN A 13 -16.88 1.12 -25.56
C ASN A 13 -16.40 -0.03 -24.63
N ARG A 14 -15.64 -0.98 -25.18
CA ARG A 14 -14.93 -2.02 -24.42
C ARG A 14 -13.45 -1.64 -24.35
N PRO A 15 -12.79 -1.76 -23.18
CA PRO A 15 -11.35 -1.53 -23.10
C PRO A 15 -10.63 -2.50 -24.04
N GLN A 16 -9.81 -1.95 -24.93
CA GLN A 16 -8.97 -2.71 -25.83
C GLN A 16 -8.04 -3.61 -25.00
N ILE A 17 -8.18 -4.92 -25.18
CA ILE A 17 -7.17 -5.89 -24.81
C ILE A 17 -6.01 -5.63 -25.78
N VAL A 18 -4.99 -4.91 -25.30
CA VAL A 18 -3.78 -4.66 -26.08
C VAL A 18 -3.03 -5.98 -26.20
N SER A 19 -2.97 -6.49 -27.42
CA SER A 19 -2.26 -7.70 -27.81
C SER A 19 -0.77 -7.55 -27.55
N TYR A 20 -0.18 -8.59 -26.97
CA TYR A 20 1.24 -8.84 -26.78
C TYR A 20 2.04 -8.62 -28.07
N SER A 21 2.81 -7.53 -28.14
CA SER A 21 4.11 -7.43 -28.83
C SER A 21 4.53 -5.97 -28.90
N GLU A 22 5.06 -5.40 -27.82
CA GLU A 22 6.00 -4.27 -27.84
C GLU A 22 6.26 -3.81 -26.39
N PHE A 23 7.52 -3.46 -26.09
CA PHE A 23 8.04 -2.98 -24.80
C PHE A 23 8.39 -4.03 -23.74
N VAL A 24 9.50 -4.74 -23.98
CA VAL A 24 10.54 -4.82 -22.96
C VAL A 24 11.86 -4.43 -23.61
N TYR A 25 12.16 -3.13 -23.60
CA TYR A 25 13.55 -2.70 -23.58
C TYR A 25 14.14 -3.22 -22.26
N PHE A 26 14.73 -4.40 -22.33
CA PHE A 26 15.61 -4.94 -21.30
C PHE A 26 16.92 -4.17 -21.43
N ASP A 27 16.91 -2.93 -20.93
CA ASP A 27 18.11 -2.13 -20.89
C ASP A 27 18.97 -2.67 -19.76
N ARG A 28 19.89 -3.58 -20.10
CA ARG A 28 21.09 -3.86 -19.28
C ARG A 28 21.94 -2.58 -19.31
N CYS A 29 21.48 -1.52 -18.68
CA CYS A 29 22.25 -0.31 -18.52
C CYS A 29 23.06 -0.43 -17.23
N SER A 30 24.29 -0.86 -17.46
CA SER A 30 25.46 -0.89 -16.60
C SER A 30 25.41 0.04 -15.40
N MET A 31 25.75 -0.54 -14.26
CA MET A 31 25.81 0.04 -12.93
C MET A 31 26.91 1.11 -12.79
N GLU A 32 26.80 2.26 -13.48
CA GLU A 32 27.52 3.48 -13.09
C GLU A 32 26.66 4.32 -12.15
N MET A 33 26.50 3.85 -10.92
CA MET A 33 25.81 4.61 -9.88
C MET A 33 26.74 5.65 -9.27
N THR A 34 26.35 6.92 -9.30
CA THR A 34 27.06 7.97 -8.56
C THR A 34 27.12 7.67 -7.06
N ILE A 35 28.22 8.04 -6.40
CA ILE A 35 28.43 7.86 -4.95
C ILE A 35 27.26 8.41 -4.13
N LYS A 36 26.72 9.58 -4.54
CA LYS A 36 25.56 10.22 -3.91
C LYS A 36 24.31 9.34 -3.96
N LYS A 37 24.03 8.73 -5.12
CA LYS A 37 22.85 7.88 -5.34
C LYS A 37 22.98 6.57 -4.54
N ARG A 38 24.18 5.96 -4.51
CA ARG A 38 24.43 4.77 -3.67
C ARG A 38 24.19 5.06 -2.19
N LYS A 39 24.69 6.20 -1.68
CA LYS A 39 24.46 6.61 -0.28
C LYS A 39 22.97 6.78 0.03
N GLN A 40 22.19 7.36 -0.89
CA GLN A 40 20.74 7.49 -0.74
C GLN A 40 20.04 6.14 -0.67
N TYR A 41 20.44 5.16 -1.48
CA TYR A 41 19.85 3.82 -1.48
C TYR A 41 20.21 3.03 -0.24
N ILE A 42 21.46 3.08 0.21
CA ILE A 42 21.86 2.49 1.49
C ILE A 42 21.00 3.06 2.62
N GLN A 43 20.82 4.38 2.67
CA GLN A 43 19.98 5.01 3.67
C GLN A 43 18.50 4.57 3.57
N ALA A 44 17.97 4.40 2.36
CA ALA A 44 16.61 3.88 2.17
C ALA A 44 16.48 2.42 2.66
N LEU A 45 17.44 1.56 2.34
CA LEU A 45 17.48 0.17 2.80
C LEU A 45 17.67 0.09 4.32
N GLN A 46 18.47 0.96 4.94
CA GLN A 46 18.62 1.03 6.40
C GLN A 46 17.32 1.38 7.12
N ASN A 47 16.50 2.25 6.52
CA ASN A 47 15.20 2.66 7.06
C ASN A 47 14.09 1.65 6.77
N ASN A 48 14.33 0.65 5.93
CA ASN A 48 13.37 -0.39 5.59
C ASN A 48 13.10 -1.31 6.79
N LYS A 49 11.84 -1.69 6.99
CA LYS A 49 11.42 -2.51 8.14
C LYS A 49 12.12 -3.88 8.18
N LEU A 50 12.48 -4.46 7.03
CA LEU A 50 13.13 -5.78 6.95
C LEU A 50 14.66 -5.69 7.10
N LEU A 51 15.31 -4.69 6.50
CA LEU A 51 16.76 -4.59 6.43
C LEU A 51 17.38 -3.71 7.53
N LYS A 52 16.57 -3.10 8.40
CA LYS A 52 17.06 -2.31 9.53
C LYS A 52 18.01 -3.10 10.42
N GLY A 53 19.08 -2.43 10.88
CA GLY A 53 20.08 -3.03 11.78
C GLY A 53 21.17 -3.83 11.07
N LEU A 54 21.09 -4.04 9.75
CA LEU A 54 22.19 -4.63 9.01
C LEU A 54 23.37 -3.64 8.93
N PRO A 55 24.62 -4.11 9.10
CA PRO A 55 25.79 -3.25 8.99
C PRO A 55 25.96 -2.78 7.55
N GLU A 56 26.52 -1.59 7.38
CA GLU A 56 26.57 -0.91 6.08
C GLU A 56 27.26 -1.75 4.98
N TYR A 57 28.32 -2.49 5.32
CA TYR A 57 29.01 -3.35 4.34
C TYR A 57 28.10 -4.46 3.79
N ARG A 58 27.15 -5.00 4.57
CA ARG A 58 26.17 -5.99 4.08
C ARG A 58 25.16 -5.34 3.15
N LEU A 59 24.71 -4.14 3.49
CA LEU A 59 23.80 -3.37 2.63
C LEU A 59 24.47 -2.97 1.30
N GLN A 60 25.76 -2.66 1.31
CA GLN A 60 26.53 -2.43 0.09
C GLN A 60 26.58 -3.67 -0.80
N ASN A 61 26.78 -4.86 -0.21
CA ASN A 61 26.75 -6.12 -0.95
C ASN A 61 25.37 -6.41 -1.54
N ILE A 62 24.31 -6.25 -0.74
CA ILE A 62 22.92 -6.38 -1.20
C ILE A 62 22.67 -5.44 -2.38
N LEU A 63 23.06 -4.18 -2.25
CA LEU A 63 22.85 -3.15 -3.28
C LEU A 63 23.51 -3.49 -4.62
N ASN A 64 24.59 -4.30 -4.64
CA ASN A 64 25.24 -4.72 -5.89
C ASN A 64 24.40 -5.70 -6.72
N ASP A 65 23.45 -6.38 -6.09
CA ASP A 65 22.55 -7.33 -6.75
C ASP A 65 21.14 -6.73 -6.98
N LEU A 66 20.93 -5.45 -6.63
CA LEU A 66 19.66 -4.77 -6.82
C LEU A 66 19.63 -4.01 -8.15
N GLU A 67 18.49 -4.08 -8.83
CA GLU A 67 18.21 -3.29 -10.02
C GLU A 67 17.22 -2.17 -9.70
N GLU A 68 17.42 -0.99 -10.29
CA GLU A 68 16.51 0.14 -10.12
C GLU A 68 15.38 0.07 -11.14
N GLU A 69 14.15 0.26 -10.67
CA GLU A 69 12.98 0.42 -11.54
C GLU A 69 12.23 1.71 -11.20
N THR A 70 11.61 2.30 -12.22
CA THR A 70 10.68 3.41 -12.05
C THR A 70 9.38 3.08 -12.77
N TRP A 71 8.27 3.15 -12.03
CA TRP A 71 6.93 2.93 -12.57
C TRP A 71 6.19 4.25 -12.59
N THR A 72 5.55 4.57 -13.73
CA THR A 72 4.70 5.77 -13.85
C THR A 72 3.39 5.55 -13.09
N LYS A 73 2.63 6.62 -12.84
CA LYS A 73 1.30 6.53 -12.21
C LYS A 73 0.35 5.65 -13.05
N HIS A 74 -0.53 4.88 -12.39
CA HIS A 74 -1.45 3.90 -12.98
C HIS A 74 -0.78 2.75 -13.75
N THR A 75 0.48 2.44 -13.43
CA THR A 75 1.12 1.24 -13.93
C THR A 75 0.62 0.05 -13.13
N CYS A 76 -0.07 -0.88 -13.79
CA CYS A 76 -0.41 -2.19 -13.24
C CYS A 76 0.64 -3.19 -13.73
N ARG A 77 1.69 -3.44 -12.93
CA ARG A 77 2.91 -4.11 -13.43
C ARG A 77 3.22 -5.49 -12.88
N VAL A 78 2.35 -6.05 -12.07
CA VAL A 78 2.54 -7.43 -11.62
C VAL A 78 1.64 -8.32 -12.45
N ASP A 79 2.18 -8.71 -13.60
CA ASP A 79 1.93 -10.05 -14.10
C ASP A 79 2.23 -11.00 -12.94
N ARG A 80 1.29 -11.89 -12.61
CA ARG A 80 1.42 -12.85 -11.48
C ARG A 80 2.73 -13.64 -11.54
N GLN A 81 3.32 -13.73 -12.74
CA GLN A 81 4.60 -14.37 -12.98
C GLN A 81 5.80 -13.55 -12.50
N LYS A 82 5.79 -12.20 -12.58
CA LYS A 82 6.96 -11.39 -12.17
C LYS A 82 7.18 -11.36 -10.66
N SER A 83 6.11 -11.37 -9.86
CA SER A 83 6.19 -11.39 -8.38
C SER A 83 6.71 -12.72 -7.82
N LEU A 84 6.72 -13.80 -8.61
CA LEU A 84 7.41 -15.04 -8.24
C LEU A 84 8.94 -14.91 -8.31
N PHE A 85 9.42 -14.06 -9.23
CA PHE A 85 10.85 -13.99 -9.57
C PHE A 85 11.56 -12.79 -8.95
N HIS A 86 10.82 -11.75 -8.54
CA HIS A 86 11.42 -10.53 -7.99
C HIS A 86 10.76 -10.12 -6.67
N PHE A 87 11.59 -9.57 -5.78
CA PHE A 87 11.18 -8.93 -4.54
C PHE A 87 11.48 -7.44 -4.63
N TYR A 88 10.60 -6.59 -4.09
CA TYR A 88 10.68 -5.15 -4.33
C TYR A 88 10.75 -4.33 -3.04
N PHE A 89 11.58 -3.29 -3.08
CA PHE A 89 11.71 -2.26 -2.05
C PHE A 89 11.24 -0.91 -2.61
N ILE A 90 10.35 -0.22 -1.89
CA ILE A 90 9.81 1.07 -2.34
C ILE A 90 10.69 2.22 -1.86
N LEU A 91 11.26 2.98 -2.79
CA LEU A 91 12.07 4.17 -2.51
C LEU A 91 11.24 5.45 -2.40
N SER A 92 10.16 5.54 -3.19
CA SER A 92 9.28 6.72 -3.25
C SER A 92 7.94 6.38 -3.92
N GLY A 93 6.94 7.24 -3.70
CA GLY A 93 5.60 7.08 -4.28
C GLY A 93 4.70 6.15 -3.47
N ARG A 94 3.50 5.92 -4.00
CA ARG A 94 2.49 5.02 -3.41
C ARG A 94 2.04 3.97 -4.42
N LEU A 95 1.79 2.78 -3.90
CA LEU A 95 1.28 1.66 -4.66
C LEU A 95 0.15 1.00 -3.88
N LYS A 96 -0.96 0.66 -4.54
CA LYS A 96 -2.03 -0.14 -3.95
C LYS A 96 -1.83 -1.61 -4.26
N VAL A 97 -2.07 -2.46 -3.26
CA VAL A 97 -2.17 -3.91 -3.39
C VAL A 97 -3.65 -4.27 -3.26
N TYR A 98 -4.22 -4.93 -4.25
CA TYR A 98 -5.66 -5.14 -4.29
C TYR A 98 -6.04 -6.50 -4.90
N LYS A 99 -7.26 -6.96 -4.59
CA LYS A 99 -7.89 -8.11 -5.23
C LYS A 99 -9.05 -7.64 -6.07
N VAL A 100 -9.36 -8.41 -7.12
CA VAL A 100 -10.51 -8.19 -7.98
C VAL A 100 -11.35 -9.46 -7.97
N ASP A 101 -12.63 -9.29 -7.67
CA ASP A 101 -13.61 -10.36 -7.84
C ASP A 101 -13.84 -10.61 -9.34
N LYS A 102 -13.67 -11.86 -9.79
CA LYS A 102 -13.66 -12.20 -11.21
C LYS A 102 -15.04 -12.04 -11.88
N ASP A 103 -16.11 -12.20 -11.12
CA ASP A 103 -17.47 -12.22 -11.65
C ASP A 103 -18.08 -10.81 -11.66
N THR A 104 -17.89 -10.07 -10.56
CA THR A 104 -18.47 -8.74 -10.37
C THR A 104 -17.53 -7.60 -10.78
N GLY A 105 -16.23 -7.89 -10.96
CA GLY A 105 -15.20 -6.89 -11.21
C GLY A 105 -14.93 -5.97 -10.03
N ARG A 106 -15.51 -6.25 -8.85
CA ARG A 106 -15.32 -5.41 -7.67
C ARG A 106 -13.88 -5.50 -7.18
N GLU A 107 -13.27 -4.35 -6.96
CA GLU A 107 -11.95 -4.24 -6.39
C GLU A 107 -12.02 -4.14 -4.85
N PHE A 108 -11.02 -4.71 -4.20
CA PHE A 108 -10.81 -4.53 -2.78
C PHE A 108 -9.33 -4.25 -2.50
N THR A 109 -9.03 -3.06 -1.97
CA THR A 109 -7.66 -2.65 -1.66
C THR A 109 -7.25 -3.19 -0.31
N LEU A 110 -6.26 -4.10 -0.32
CA LEU A 110 -5.69 -4.73 0.87
C LEU A 110 -4.78 -3.76 1.63
N PHE A 111 -3.88 -3.10 0.90
CA PHE A 111 -2.86 -2.23 1.47
C PHE A 111 -2.50 -1.10 0.51
N ILE A 112 -2.12 0.05 1.07
CA ILE A 112 -1.35 1.07 0.34
C ILE A 112 0.07 1.02 0.89
N LEU A 113 1.02 0.69 0.01
CA LEU A 113 2.44 0.63 0.32
C LEU A 113 3.10 1.93 -0.11
N THR A 114 4.02 2.42 0.70
CA THR A 114 4.73 3.68 0.49
C THR A 114 6.24 3.50 0.68
N LYS A 115 6.98 4.61 0.63
CA LYS A 115 8.43 4.65 0.88
C LYS A 115 8.81 3.81 2.12
N ASN A 116 9.86 3.01 1.96
CA ASN A 116 10.41 2.06 2.93
C ASN A 116 9.55 0.81 3.18
N ASP A 117 8.41 0.64 2.51
CA ASP A 117 7.72 -0.65 2.48
C ASP A 117 8.32 -1.59 1.43
N VAL A 118 7.87 -2.84 1.48
CA VAL A 118 8.25 -3.94 0.58
C VAL A 118 6.99 -4.67 0.13
N PHE A 119 7.09 -5.44 -0.95
CA PHE A 119 6.03 -6.37 -1.34
C PHE A 119 6.58 -7.71 -1.84
N ASP A 120 5.67 -8.66 -2.08
CA ASP A 120 5.94 -10.07 -2.40
C ASP A 120 6.56 -10.89 -1.26
N VAL A 121 6.30 -10.49 -0.01
CA VAL A 121 6.73 -11.22 1.19
C VAL A 121 6.11 -12.63 1.24
N LEU A 122 4.86 -12.82 0.82
CA LEU A 122 4.27 -14.16 0.78
C LEU A 122 4.93 -15.04 -0.29
N CYS A 123 5.22 -14.50 -1.48
CA CYS A 123 5.98 -15.22 -2.52
C CYS A 123 7.38 -15.63 -2.01
N LEU A 124 8.03 -14.75 -1.24
CA LEU A 124 9.34 -15.02 -0.64
C LEU A 124 9.30 -16.21 0.33
N LEU A 125 8.23 -16.30 1.13
CA LEU A 125 8.06 -17.31 2.18
C LEU A 125 7.54 -18.65 1.66
N GLU A 126 6.48 -18.62 0.85
CA GLU A 126 5.77 -19.82 0.42
C GLU A 126 6.29 -20.38 -0.90
N GLN A 127 7.04 -19.58 -1.67
CA GLN A 127 7.48 -19.95 -3.03
C GLN A 127 6.31 -20.27 -3.98
N THR A 128 5.16 -19.64 -3.72
CA THR A 128 3.91 -19.76 -4.48
C THR A 128 3.49 -18.40 -5.01
N GLU A 129 2.58 -18.41 -5.99
CA GLU A 129 2.00 -17.17 -6.50
C GLU A 129 1.15 -16.51 -5.41
N HIS A 130 1.33 -15.21 -5.23
CA HIS A 130 0.43 -14.40 -4.43
C HIS A 130 -0.60 -13.74 -5.35
N PRO A 131 -1.87 -14.20 -5.38
CA PRO A 131 -2.87 -13.76 -6.36
C PRO A 131 -3.47 -12.40 -5.96
N VAL A 132 -2.68 -11.35 -6.11
CA VAL A 132 -3.06 -9.94 -5.92
C VAL A 132 -2.54 -9.11 -7.09
N TYR A 133 -3.12 -7.92 -7.24
CA TYR A 133 -2.70 -6.92 -8.20
C TYR A 133 -1.98 -5.79 -7.50
N TYR A 134 -1.06 -5.16 -8.24
CA TYR A 134 -0.25 -4.05 -7.80
C TYR A 134 -0.42 -2.91 -8.81
N GLU A 135 -0.95 -1.78 -8.37
CA GLU A 135 -1.12 -0.58 -9.20
C GLU A 135 -0.52 0.64 -8.51
N THR A 136 0.27 1.40 -9.25
CA THR A 136 0.87 2.64 -8.74
C THR A 136 -0.17 3.77 -8.67
N LEU A 137 -0.26 4.41 -7.51
CA LEU A 137 -1.12 5.59 -7.32
C LEU A 137 -0.40 6.89 -7.73
N ASP A 138 0.94 6.87 -7.70
CA ASP A 138 1.84 7.94 -8.12
C ASP A 138 2.98 7.40 -8.98
N LYS A 139 3.95 8.26 -9.36
CA LYS A 139 5.24 7.76 -9.83
C LYS A 139 5.96 7.06 -8.68
N VAL A 140 6.38 5.82 -8.88
CA VAL A 140 7.03 4.98 -7.86
C VAL A 140 8.46 4.67 -8.27
N GLY A 141 9.41 4.89 -7.36
CA GLY A 141 10.79 4.44 -7.49
C GLY A 141 11.00 3.15 -6.68
N LEU A 142 11.64 2.16 -7.28
CA LEU A 142 11.82 0.82 -6.72
C LEU A 142 13.28 0.37 -6.81
N LEU A 143 13.66 -0.51 -5.88
CA LEU A 143 14.76 -1.45 -6.08
C LEU A 143 14.17 -2.85 -6.14
N CYS A 144 14.56 -3.64 -7.13
CA CYS A 144 14.15 -5.03 -7.27
C CYS A 144 15.33 -5.98 -7.06
N ALA A 145 15.06 -7.09 -6.38
CA ALA A 145 16.01 -8.16 -6.11
C ALA A 145 15.50 -9.44 -6.77
N PRO A 146 16.36 -10.25 -7.41
CA PRO A 146 15.98 -11.61 -7.76
C PRO A 146 15.54 -12.38 -6.50
N MET A 147 14.41 -13.07 -6.57
CA MET A 147 13.82 -13.76 -5.42
C MET A 147 14.78 -14.79 -4.82
N GLY A 148 15.59 -15.44 -5.65
CA GLY A 148 16.66 -16.35 -5.18
C GLY A 148 17.71 -15.66 -4.31
N LYS A 149 18.14 -14.45 -4.69
CA LYS A 149 19.08 -13.63 -3.90
C LYS A 149 18.44 -13.18 -2.59
N MET A 150 17.16 -12.76 -2.63
CA MET A 150 16.44 -12.37 -1.42
C MET A 150 16.35 -13.53 -0.42
N ARG A 151 16.05 -14.75 -0.87
CA ARG A 151 16.05 -15.95 -0.01
C ARG A 151 17.43 -16.24 0.58
N GLN A 152 18.48 -16.12 -0.22
CA GLN A 152 19.86 -16.26 0.26
C GLN A 152 20.17 -15.24 1.37
N TRP A 153 19.83 -13.96 1.19
CA TRP A 153 20.07 -12.94 2.22
C TRP A 153 19.29 -13.21 3.50
N VAL A 154 18.05 -13.69 3.41
CA VAL A 154 17.25 -14.08 4.57
C VAL A 154 17.95 -15.19 5.37
N GLN A 155 18.59 -16.16 4.70
CA GLN A 155 19.34 -17.23 5.37
C GLN A 155 20.65 -16.75 5.98
N GLU A 156 21.37 -15.88 5.27
CA GLU A 156 22.68 -15.38 5.70
C GLU A 156 22.62 -14.28 6.76
N ASN A 157 21.46 -13.63 6.93
CA ASN A 157 21.28 -12.48 7.82
C ASN A 157 20.10 -12.73 8.76
N PRO A 158 20.32 -13.33 9.95
CA PRO A 158 19.27 -13.62 10.92
C PRO A 158 18.44 -12.40 11.34
N GLU A 159 19.01 -11.20 11.25
CA GLU A 159 18.34 -9.93 11.50
C GLU A 159 17.15 -9.71 10.56
N ILE A 160 17.24 -10.13 9.30
CA ILE A 160 16.14 -10.02 8.34
C ILE A 160 14.96 -10.88 8.80
N ASN A 161 15.20 -12.12 9.20
CA ASN A 161 14.17 -13.00 9.76
C ASN A 161 13.56 -12.43 11.05
N ARG A 162 14.41 -11.93 11.94
CA ARG A 162 13.97 -11.30 13.20
C ARG A 162 13.09 -10.08 12.95
N ASN A 163 13.37 -9.30 11.92
CA ASN A 163 12.59 -8.13 11.52
C ASN A 163 11.30 -8.50 10.77
N MET A 164 11.32 -9.61 10.03
CA MET A 164 10.19 -10.08 9.22
C MET A 164 9.02 -10.57 10.08
N LEU A 165 9.28 -11.24 11.21
CA LEU A 165 8.21 -11.73 12.09
C LEU A 165 7.31 -10.60 12.65
N PRO A 166 7.85 -9.51 13.26
CA PRO A 166 7.03 -8.37 13.66
C PRO A 166 6.31 -7.69 12.49
N TYR A 167 6.94 -7.64 11.31
CA TYR A 167 6.31 -7.09 10.10
C TYR A 167 5.08 -7.90 9.71
N LEU A 168 5.17 -9.23 9.66
CA LEU A 168 4.04 -10.11 9.36
C LEU A 168 2.96 -10.02 10.44
N GLY A 169 3.35 -9.97 11.73
CA GLY A 169 2.40 -9.79 12.83
C GLY A 169 1.61 -8.49 12.71
N GLN A 170 2.25 -7.40 12.28
CA GLN A 170 1.56 -6.13 12.02
C GLN A 170 0.59 -6.24 10.84
N GLN A 171 0.97 -6.91 9.75
CA GLN A 171 0.07 -7.12 8.61
C GLN A 171 -1.14 -8.00 8.98
N LEU A 172 -0.91 -9.06 9.78
CA LEU A 172 -1.97 -9.93 10.29
C LEU A 172 -2.95 -9.14 11.15
N LYS A 173 -2.44 -8.33 12.10
CA LYS A 173 -3.27 -7.47 12.94
C LYS A 173 -4.12 -6.50 12.11
N THR A 174 -3.53 -5.88 11.08
CA THR A 174 -4.27 -5.00 10.17
C THR A 174 -5.38 -5.74 9.43
N MET A 175 -5.15 -6.99 9.02
CA MET A 175 -6.17 -7.83 8.38
C MET A 175 -7.27 -8.28 9.35
N GLU A 176 -6.93 -8.61 10.59
CA GLU A 176 -7.91 -8.91 11.65
C GLU A 176 -8.80 -7.70 11.96
N GLU A 177 -8.20 -6.52 12.11
CA GLU A 177 -8.94 -5.26 12.30
C GLU A 177 -9.86 -4.98 11.11
N TYR A 178 -9.39 -5.22 9.87
CA TYR A 178 -10.22 -5.08 8.68
C TYR A 178 -11.42 -6.04 8.70
N ALA A 179 -11.19 -7.34 8.94
CA ALA A 179 -12.24 -8.35 8.99
C ALA A 179 -13.30 -8.01 10.05
N SER A 180 -12.86 -7.60 11.25
CA SER A 180 -13.75 -7.15 12.32
C SER A 180 -14.56 -5.91 11.92
N ASN A 181 -13.90 -4.89 11.34
CA ASN A 181 -14.55 -3.65 10.93
C ASN A 181 -15.62 -3.88 9.86
N VAL A 182 -15.40 -4.78 8.88
CA VAL A 182 -16.39 -5.09 7.84
C VAL A 182 -17.65 -5.72 8.42
N THR A 183 -17.52 -6.57 9.44
CA THR A 183 -18.64 -7.32 10.01
C THR A 183 -19.40 -6.53 11.08
N LEU A 184 -18.68 -5.75 11.90
CA LEU A 184 -19.24 -5.18 13.13
C LEU A 184 -19.57 -3.70 13.04
N ILE A 185 -19.07 -3.00 12.01
CA ILE A 185 -19.09 -1.54 11.98
C ILE A 185 -19.69 -1.05 10.67
N ASP A 186 -20.56 -0.04 10.75
CA ASP A 186 -21.15 0.58 9.57
C ASP A 186 -20.12 1.35 8.74
N ILE A 187 -20.46 1.58 7.47
CA ILE A 187 -19.57 2.21 6.49
C ILE A 187 -19.17 3.63 6.89
N SER A 188 -20.06 4.39 7.55
CA SER A 188 -19.75 5.75 7.99
C SER A 188 -18.68 5.72 9.08
N THR A 189 -18.80 4.87 10.10
CA THR A 189 -17.77 4.74 11.12
C THR A 189 -16.46 4.18 10.55
N ARG A 190 -16.50 3.25 9.59
CA ARG A 190 -15.30 2.77 8.88
C ARG A 190 -14.59 3.89 8.12
N LEU A 191 -15.34 4.75 7.43
CA LEU A 191 -14.80 5.93 6.74
C LEU A 191 -14.15 6.91 7.72
N ALA A 192 -14.80 7.18 8.85
CA ALA A 192 -14.24 8.05 9.89
C ALA A 192 -12.93 7.48 10.46
N LYS A 193 -12.89 6.17 10.75
CA LYS A 193 -11.66 5.47 11.17
C LYS A 193 -10.56 5.55 10.11
N LEU A 194 -10.88 5.29 8.83
CA LEU A 194 -9.91 5.39 7.74
C LEU A 194 -9.27 6.79 7.67
N ILE A 195 -10.10 7.84 7.77
CA ILE A 195 -9.64 9.23 7.78
C ILE A 195 -8.71 9.44 8.99
N LEU A 196 -9.14 9.08 10.21
CA LEU A 196 -8.34 9.24 11.44
C LEU A 196 -6.98 8.54 11.39
N THR A 197 -6.91 7.32 10.87
CA THR A 197 -5.66 6.56 10.76
C THR A 197 -4.63 7.25 9.86
N HIS A 198 -5.07 8.09 8.92
CA HIS A 198 -4.21 8.76 7.94
C HIS A 198 -4.07 10.27 8.15
N ILE A 199 -4.54 10.78 9.29
CA ILE A 199 -4.30 12.16 9.71
C ILE A 199 -2.92 12.24 10.37
N ASN A 200 -2.12 13.21 9.94
CA ASN A 200 -0.95 13.61 10.67
C ASN A 200 -1.36 14.39 11.94
N SER A 201 -0.88 13.96 13.10
CA SER A 201 -1.23 14.53 14.41
C SER A 201 -0.84 15.99 14.58
N GLU A 202 0.24 16.43 13.93
CA GLU A 202 0.77 17.80 14.02
C GLU A 202 0.07 18.72 13.03
N SER A 203 0.05 18.33 11.75
CA SER A 203 -0.48 19.18 10.67
C SER A 203 -2.00 19.10 10.52
N LYS A 204 -2.65 18.11 11.15
CA LYS A 204 -4.09 17.78 11.01
C LYS A 204 -4.54 17.59 9.56
N LYS A 205 -3.61 17.28 8.66
CA LYS A 205 -3.87 17.04 7.25
C LYS A 205 -3.82 15.54 7.00
N LEU A 206 -4.65 15.10 6.05
CA LEU A 206 -4.47 13.78 5.46
C LEU A 206 -3.17 13.76 4.66
N GLU A 207 -2.42 12.68 4.82
CA GLU A 207 -1.20 12.43 4.05
C GLU A 207 -1.46 11.36 3.01
N LEU A 208 -1.41 10.08 3.41
CA LEU A 208 -1.38 8.94 2.50
C LEU A 208 -2.61 8.84 1.59
N ILE A 209 -3.77 9.34 2.02
CA ILE A 209 -5.06 9.17 1.31
C ILE A 209 -5.66 10.49 0.80
N ASN A 210 -4.96 11.62 0.94
CA ASN A 210 -5.56 12.96 0.79
C ASN A 210 -6.15 13.23 -0.60
N ASP A 211 -5.47 12.74 -1.64
CA ASP A 211 -5.78 12.90 -3.06
C ASP A 211 -6.40 11.64 -3.69
N LEU A 212 -6.80 10.67 -2.87
CA LEU A 212 -7.50 9.49 -3.38
C LEU A 212 -8.92 9.86 -3.82
N SER A 213 -9.34 9.21 -4.91
CA SER A 213 -10.71 9.34 -5.38
C SER A 213 -11.68 8.68 -4.40
N ASN A 214 -12.96 9.06 -4.46
CA ASN A 214 -14.01 8.38 -3.68
C ASN A 214 -14.12 6.88 -4.00
N GLU A 215 -13.64 6.46 -5.18
CA GLU A 215 -13.58 5.05 -5.58
C GLU A 215 -12.45 4.32 -4.87
N GLU A 216 -11.25 4.91 -4.80
CA GLU A 216 -10.14 4.35 -4.03
C GLU A 216 -10.45 4.29 -2.53
N LEU A 217 -11.10 5.33 -1.99
CA LEU A 217 -11.59 5.30 -0.61
C LEU A 217 -12.63 4.19 -0.40
N ALA A 218 -13.52 3.97 -1.37
CA ALA A 218 -14.50 2.89 -1.31
C ALA A 218 -13.84 1.51 -1.33
N ASN A 219 -12.82 1.31 -2.18
CA ASN A 219 -12.07 0.07 -2.26
C ASN A 219 -11.30 -0.23 -0.96
N LEU A 220 -10.81 0.80 -0.25
CA LEU A 220 -10.17 0.64 1.07
C LEU A 220 -11.14 0.22 2.17
N ILE A 221 -12.39 0.71 2.12
CA ILE A 221 -13.42 0.41 3.12
C ILE A 221 -14.48 -0.57 2.60
N GLY A 222 -14.19 -1.37 1.58
CA GLY A 222 -15.09 -2.39 1.06
C GLY A 222 -16.53 -1.88 0.82
N SER A 223 -16.64 -0.71 0.19
CA SER A 223 -17.91 -0.02 -0.07
C SER A 223 -18.02 0.34 -1.56
N THR A 224 -18.99 1.17 -1.92
CA THR A 224 -19.11 1.72 -3.27
C THR A 224 -18.81 3.22 -3.26
N ARG A 225 -18.34 3.74 -4.41
CA ARG A 225 -18.09 5.17 -4.62
C ARG A 225 -19.30 6.03 -4.23
N ALA A 226 -20.52 5.58 -4.56
CA ALA A 226 -21.76 6.31 -4.26
C ALA A 226 -22.01 6.41 -2.75
N VAL A 227 -21.83 5.32 -2.01
CA VAL A 227 -22.02 5.29 -0.55
C VAL A 227 -20.96 6.12 0.16
N VAL A 228 -19.69 6.02 -0.26
CA VAL A 228 -18.61 6.87 0.29
C VAL A 228 -18.90 8.35 0.03
N ASN A 229 -19.28 8.71 -1.19
CA ASN A 229 -19.61 10.10 -1.51
C ASN A 229 -20.76 10.63 -0.63
N ARG A 230 -21.81 9.83 -0.40
CA ARG A 230 -22.92 10.20 0.49
C ARG A 230 -22.40 10.53 1.90
N HIS A 231 -21.62 9.62 2.49
CA HIS A 231 -21.09 9.84 3.85
C HIS A 231 -20.07 10.98 3.94
N LEU A 232 -19.28 11.24 2.90
CA LEU A 232 -18.42 12.42 2.84
C LEU A 232 -19.24 13.72 2.81
N GLN A 233 -20.39 13.75 2.09
CA GLN A 233 -21.29 14.90 2.13
C GLN A 233 -21.98 15.04 3.50
N ASP A 234 -22.39 13.94 4.13
CA ASP A 234 -22.94 13.95 5.49
C ASP A 234 -21.93 14.56 6.47
N PHE A 235 -20.68 14.10 6.45
CA PHE A 235 -19.61 14.63 7.31
C PHE A 235 -19.35 16.12 7.05
N LYS A 236 -19.48 16.57 5.79
CA LYS A 236 -19.36 17.99 5.45
C LYS A 236 -20.52 18.81 6.02
N ASN A 237 -21.75 18.32 5.89
CA ASN A 237 -22.95 19.00 6.38
C ASN A 237 -22.95 19.09 7.91
N ASP A 238 -22.42 18.07 8.58
CA ASP A 238 -22.25 18.04 10.04
C ASP A 238 -21.06 18.91 10.54
N GLY A 239 -20.33 19.56 9.63
CA GLY A 239 -19.18 20.40 9.98
C GLY A 239 -17.94 19.64 10.44
N ILE A 240 -17.88 18.32 10.23
CA ILE A 240 -16.73 17.47 10.60
C ILE A 240 -15.54 17.78 9.69
N LEU A 241 -15.79 17.94 8.40
CA LEU A 241 -14.77 18.15 7.38
C LEU A 241 -15.21 19.17 6.33
N SER A 242 -14.25 19.66 5.55
CA SER A 242 -14.52 20.37 4.30
C SER A 242 -13.91 19.63 3.12
N LEU A 243 -14.66 19.58 2.03
CA LEU A 243 -14.25 18.94 0.77
C LEU A 243 -13.76 20.00 -0.22
N GLY A 244 -12.49 19.93 -0.60
CA GLY A 244 -11.88 20.70 -1.69
C GLY A 244 -11.67 19.86 -2.97
N ARG A 245 -10.96 20.42 -3.96
CA ARG A 245 -10.51 19.65 -5.15
C ARG A 245 -9.50 18.58 -4.71
N GLN A 246 -9.99 17.37 -4.42
CA GLN A 246 -9.18 16.21 -3.98
C GLN A 246 -8.38 16.47 -2.70
N LYS A 247 -8.96 17.24 -1.77
CA LYS A 247 -8.41 17.42 -0.44
C LYS A 247 -9.54 17.38 0.58
N VAL A 248 -9.37 16.58 1.61
CA VAL A 248 -10.26 16.57 2.77
C VAL A 248 -9.52 17.26 3.91
N GLU A 249 -10.12 18.33 4.42
CA GLU A 249 -9.61 19.06 5.57
C GLU A 249 -10.52 18.82 6.77
N ILE A 250 -9.95 18.39 7.90
CA ILE A 250 -10.72 18.17 9.13
C ILE A 250 -10.99 19.51 9.80
N LYS A 251 -12.27 19.82 10.00
CA LYS A 251 -12.72 21.03 10.70
C LYS A 251 -12.97 20.76 12.17
N ASN A 252 -13.48 19.58 12.52
CA ASN A 252 -13.72 19.19 13.90
C ASN A 252 -13.24 17.75 14.16
N LEU A 253 -12.08 17.62 14.81
CA LEU A 253 -11.49 16.33 15.16
C LEU A 253 -12.34 15.58 16.21
N GLN A 254 -12.97 16.29 17.14
CA GLN A 254 -13.76 15.68 18.19
C GLN A 254 -15.01 14.98 17.63
N LEU A 255 -15.74 15.66 16.74
CA LEU A 255 -16.88 15.05 16.03
C LEU A 255 -16.45 13.87 15.15
N LEU A 256 -15.24 13.92 14.56
CA LEU A 256 -14.70 12.81 13.79
C LEU A 256 -14.39 11.59 14.68
N LEU A 257 -13.84 11.80 15.87
CA LEU A 257 -13.59 10.75 16.87
C LEU A 257 -14.90 10.10 17.34
N GLU A 258 -15.91 10.92 17.61
CA GLU A 258 -17.26 10.45 17.96
C GLU A 258 -17.85 9.61 16.83
N ARG A 259 -17.74 10.06 15.57
CA ARG A 259 -18.20 9.30 14.40
C ARG A 259 -17.44 7.98 14.21
N ALA A 260 -16.18 7.93 14.63
CA ALA A 260 -15.35 6.72 14.60
C ALA A 260 -15.63 5.76 15.79
N ASN A 261 -16.56 6.11 16.69
CA ASN A 261 -16.83 5.41 17.94
C ASN A 261 -15.55 5.20 18.78
N ILE A 262 -14.63 6.17 18.75
CA ILE A 262 -13.43 6.19 19.58
C ILE A 262 -13.73 7.12 20.75
N SER A 263 -14.08 6.55 21.90
CA SER A 263 -14.26 7.31 23.14
C SER A 263 -12.92 7.94 23.55
N SER A 264 -12.94 9.23 23.90
CA SER A 264 -11.78 10.01 24.36
C SER A 264 -11.23 9.53 25.71
N GLN A 265 -10.70 8.31 25.78
CA GLN A 265 -10.04 7.79 26.98
C GLN A 265 -8.67 7.19 26.65
N LYS A 266 -7.66 8.06 26.68
CA LYS A 266 -6.36 7.77 27.29
C LYS A 266 -5.68 9.09 27.68
N LYS A 267 -5.95 9.55 28.91
CA LYS A 267 -4.96 10.38 29.62
C LYS A 267 -3.73 9.49 29.87
N PRO A 268 -2.49 9.95 29.64
CA PRO A 268 -1.33 9.27 30.20
C PRO A 268 -1.51 9.26 31.72
N ASN A 269 -1.36 8.08 32.32
CA ASN A 269 -1.34 7.96 33.77
C ASN A 269 -0.04 8.60 34.25
N THR A 270 -0.10 9.88 34.63
CA THR A 270 0.85 10.48 35.54
C THR A 270 0.53 9.93 36.93
N ALA A 271 1.35 8.97 37.37
CA ALA A 271 1.61 8.73 38.77
C ALA A 271 3.11 8.44 38.88
N ALA A 272 3.85 9.51 39.19
CA ALA A 272 5.15 9.41 39.83
C ALA A 272 4.96 8.95 41.28
N ASP A 273 6.00 8.32 41.81
CA ASP A 273 6.43 8.32 43.21
C ASP A 273 5.38 7.96 44.27
N ASP A 274 5.43 6.70 44.71
CA ASP A 274 5.60 6.43 46.14
C ASP A 274 6.09 4.99 46.36
N LEU A 275 6.77 4.79 47.49
CA LEU A 275 7.32 3.55 48.07
C LEU A 275 8.81 3.25 47.80
N THR A 276 9.66 4.13 48.33
CA THR A 276 10.61 3.70 49.37
C THR A 276 9.86 3.25 50.62
N GLU A 277 10.02 1.99 51.05
CA GLU A 277 10.13 1.52 52.44
C GLU A 277 9.79 0.02 52.55
N LYS A 278 10.82 -0.84 52.46
CA LYS A 278 11.24 -1.86 53.45
C LYS A 278 12.13 -2.92 52.82
#